data_AF-A0A942H0C5-F1
#
_entry.id   AF-A0A942H0C5-F1
#
_cell.length_a   1.000
_cell.length_b   1.000
_cell.length_c   1.000
_cell.angle_alpha   90.00
_cell.angle_beta   90.00
_cell.angle_gamma   90.00
#
_symmetry.space_group_name_H-M   'P 1'
#
loop_
_entity.id
_entity.type
_entity.pdbx_description
1 polymer ?
#
loop_
_entity_poly.entity_id
_entity_poly.type
_entity_poly.pdbx_seq_one_letter_code
_entity_poly.pdbx_strand_id
1 'polypeptide(L)'
;MARESRREVDAAAGLPLAWIGTEERMAMPVAAKVALWAAGGIFVLGCGGVLFLYGAAGIAMWRSSQSIEREQAAERAAYNALTPAQKVEKARAEFERTHDAGFCLAILAGIPSDAPGRAELMEAARTQQKKDEAAQAAMEAMTPEQHLAAARTALDKGDFPTCRGHLFYVPKETPGCEALMAEERAKEDAAEAAAGQR
;
A
#
# COMPACT_ATOMS: atom_id res chain seq x y z
N MET A 1 -6.29 29.67 -60.79
CA MET A 1 -7.70 29.96 -61.17
C MET A 1 -8.56 28.99 -60.36
N ALA A 2 -9.01 29.39 -59.17
CA ALA A 2 -10.21 30.20 -58.93
C ALA A 2 -11.50 29.41 -59.23
N ARG A 3 -12.25 29.07 -58.17
CA ARG A 3 -13.71 29.17 -57.99
C ARG A 3 -14.21 28.06 -57.05
N GLU A 4 -14.60 28.44 -55.84
CA GLU A 4 -15.95 28.89 -55.45
C GLU A 4 -16.72 27.70 -54.88
N SER A 5 -16.91 27.64 -53.58
CA SER A 5 -17.80 28.47 -52.73
C SER A 5 -19.20 27.86 -52.64
N ARG A 6 -19.87 28.28 -51.56
CA ARG A 6 -21.25 28.01 -51.14
C ARG A 6 -21.34 26.90 -50.11
N ARG A 7 -22.00 27.08 -48.98
CA ARG A 7 -23.01 28.06 -48.52
C ARG A 7 -23.18 27.72 -47.02
N GLU A 8 -23.59 28.57 -46.11
CA GLU A 8 -24.80 29.39 -46.07
C GLU A 8 -24.65 30.21 -44.73
N VAL A 9 -24.88 31.54 -44.69
CA VAL A 9 -26.20 32.18 -44.40
C VAL A 9 -26.56 31.98 -42.91
N ASP A 10 -26.87 32.96 -42.06
CA ASP A 10 -27.27 34.36 -42.18
C ASP A 10 -27.20 34.94 -40.76
N ALA A 11 -26.73 36.18 -40.57
CA ALA A 11 -27.50 37.43 -40.64
C ALA A 11 -28.44 37.68 -39.45
N ALA A 12 -28.05 38.65 -38.63
CA ALA A 12 -28.90 39.72 -38.06
C ALA A 12 -27.99 40.59 -37.18
N ALA A 13 -27.93 41.91 -37.22
CA ALA A 13 -28.52 42.93 -38.07
C ALA A 13 -27.84 44.25 -37.64
N GLY A 14 -27.66 45.20 -38.57
CA GLY A 14 -27.58 46.62 -38.21
C GLY A 14 -26.18 47.24 -38.07
N LEU A 15 -25.60 47.60 -39.22
CA LEU A 15 -24.75 48.79 -39.43
C LEU A 15 -25.41 50.08 -38.83
N PRO A 16 -24.69 51.20 -38.55
CA PRO A 16 -23.72 51.78 -39.49
C PRO A 16 -22.49 52.53 -38.94
N LEU A 17 -21.53 52.68 -39.87
CA LEU A 17 -20.64 53.82 -40.08
C LEU A 17 -20.88 55.05 -39.20
N ALA A 18 -19.85 55.54 -38.52
CA ALA A 18 -19.08 56.72 -38.97
C ALA A 18 -18.33 57.41 -37.82
N TRP A 19 -17.16 57.93 -38.20
CA TRP A 19 -16.62 59.23 -37.78
C TRP A 19 -15.88 59.39 -36.44
N ILE A 20 -14.56 59.56 -36.60
CA ILE A 20 -13.71 60.65 -36.08
C ILE A 20 -13.68 60.88 -34.56
N GLY A 21 -12.46 60.80 -34.02
CA GLY A 21 -11.97 61.85 -33.13
C GLY A 21 -11.41 61.39 -31.78
N THR A 22 -10.19 61.85 -31.54
CA THR A 22 -9.61 62.24 -30.25
C THR A 22 -9.28 61.16 -29.21
N GLU A 23 -7.96 61.05 -28.98
CA GLU A 23 -7.27 60.78 -27.72
C GLU A 23 -8.12 60.51 -26.46
N GLU A 24 -8.02 59.29 -25.92
CA GLU A 24 -7.89 59.08 -24.48
C GLU A 24 -6.86 57.97 -24.22
N ARG A 25 -5.61 58.38 -24.02
CA ARG A 25 -4.65 57.57 -23.28
C ARG A 25 -5.17 57.49 -21.85
N MET A 26 -5.87 56.42 -21.50
CA MET A 26 -6.14 56.12 -20.09
C MET A 26 -4.79 55.86 -19.40
N ALA A 27 -4.24 56.91 -18.79
CA ALA A 27 -3.09 56.84 -17.93
C ALA A 27 -3.51 56.09 -16.66
N MET A 28 -3.22 54.79 -16.60
CA MET A 28 -3.29 54.07 -15.32
C MET A 28 -2.43 54.80 -14.28
N PRO A 29 -2.95 55.07 -13.08
CA PRO A 29 -2.18 55.70 -12.01
C PRO A 29 -0.98 54.81 -11.67
N VAL A 30 0.18 55.43 -11.41
CA VAL A 30 1.44 54.74 -11.10
C VAL A 30 1.27 53.71 -9.98
N ALA A 31 0.40 53.99 -9.01
CA ALA A 31 0.03 53.08 -7.93
C ALA A 31 -0.57 51.75 -8.42
N ALA A 32 -1.41 51.77 -9.46
CA ALA A 32 -2.01 50.55 -10.03
C ALA A 32 -0.99 49.70 -10.81
N LYS A 33 -0.03 50.34 -11.48
CA LYS A 33 1.08 49.64 -12.15
C LYS A 33 2.02 48.98 -11.13
N VAL A 34 2.35 49.68 -10.04
CA VAL A 34 3.20 49.13 -8.96
C VAL A 34 2.49 47.97 -8.25
N ALA A 35 1.18 48.07 -7.99
CA ALA A 35 0.40 46.99 -7.39
C ALA A 35 0.33 45.74 -8.29
N LEU A 36 0.21 45.91 -9.62
CA LEU A 36 0.19 44.80 -10.57
C LEU A 36 1.56 44.08 -10.65
N TRP A 37 2.66 44.85 -10.63
CA TRP A 37 4.02 44.28 -10.59
C TRP A 37 4.33 43.59 -9.25
N ALA A 38 3.86 44.16 -8.13
CA ALA A 38 3.99 43.55 -6.82
C ALA A 38 3.20 42.23 -6.71
N ALA A 39 1.95 42.21 -7.21
CA ALA A 39 1.12 41.01 -7.25
C ALA A 39 1.69 39.93 -8.18
N GLY A 40 2.20 40.32 -9.36
CA GLY A 40 2.88 39.41 -10.29
C GLY A 40 4.18 38.84 -9.72
N GLY A 41 4.97 39.66 -9.01
CA GLY A 41 6.20 39.23 -8.34
C GLY A 41 5.94 38.24 -7.20
N ILE A 42 4.90 38.48 -6.39
CA ILE A 42 4.47 37.57 -5.32
C ILE A 42 3.96 36.24 -5.90
N PHE A 43 3.24 36.26 -7.03
CA PHE A 43 2.77 35.04 -7.68
C PHE A 43 3.92 34.20 -8.27
N VAL A 44 4.92 34.83 -8.90
CA VAL A 44 6.11 34.13 -9.43
C VAL A 44 6.98 33.55 -8.30
N LEU A 45 7.15 34.28 -7.19
CA LEU A 45 7.84 33.78 -6.01
C LEU A 45 7.06 32.68 -5.28
N GLY A 46 5.73 32.77 -5.21
CA GLY A 46 4.86 31.77 -4.61
C GLY A 46 4.83 30.46 -5.41
N CYS A 47 4.60 30.54 -6.74
CA CYS A 47 4.63 29.36 -7.61
C CYS A 47 6.04 28.76 -7.73
N GLY A 48 7.08 29.59 -7.80
CA GLY A 48 8.47 29.14 -7.79
C GLY A 48 8.86 28.45 -6.49
N GLY A 49 8.43 29.00 -5.34
CA GLY A 49 8.65 28.40 -4.02
C GLY A 49 7.94 27.05 -3.84
N VAL A 50 6.70 26.92 -4.33
CA VAL A 50 5.96 25.64 -4.30
C VAL A 50 6.63 24.60 -5.19
N LEU A 51 7.04 24.96 -6.42
CA LEU A 51 7.78 24.05 -7.31
C LEU A 51 9.15 23.66 -6.73
N PHE A 52 9.83 24.57 -6.05
CA PHE A 52 11.10 24.28 -5.37
C PHE A 52 10.92 23.33 -4.19
N LEU A 53 9.87 23.51 -3.38
CA LEU A 53 9.54 22.59 -2.28
C LEU A 53 9.15 21.20 -2.80
N TYR A 54 8.36 21.12 -3.87
CA TYR A 54 8.03 19.85 -4.53
C TYR A 54 9.28 19.18 -5.12
N GLY A 55 10.18 19.96 -5.75
CA GLY A 55 11.45 19.46 -6.26
C GLY A 55 12.36 18.93 -5.14
N ALA A 56 12.47 19.65 -4.03
CA ALA A 56 13.26 19.24 -2.87
C ALA A 56 12.69 17.97 -2.21
N ALA A 57 11.37 17.87 -2.06
CA ALA A 57 10.70 16.68 -1.55
C ALA A 57 10.89 15.46 -2.48
N GLY A 58 10.81 15.67 -3.81
CA GLY A 58 11.09 14.64 -4.80
C GLY A 58 12.54 14.13 -4.76
N ILE A 59 13.52 15.03 -4.60
CA ILE A 59 14.94 14.65 -4.46
C ILE A 59 15.18 13.88 -3.15
N ALA A 60 14.52 14.26 -2.05
CA ALA A 60 14.62 13.54 -0.78
C ALA A 60 14.03 12.13 -0.87
N MET A 61 12.86 11.98 -1.50
CA MET A 61 12.23 10.68 -1.72
C MET A 61 13.07 9.79 -2.65
N TRP A 62 13.65 10.35 -3.72
CA TRP A 62 14.54 9.63 -4.62
C TRP A 62 15.82 9.15 -3.92
N ARG A 63 16.42 9.98 -3.05
CA ARG A 63 17.58 9.58 -2.24
C ARG A 63 17.24 8.47 -1.24
N SER A 64 16.05 8.51 -0.64
CA SER A 64 15.55 7.45 0.24
C SER A 64 15.33 6.14 -0.52
N SER A 65 14.76 6.21 -1.72
CA SER A 65 14.63 5.02 -2.59
C SER A 65 15.98 4.44 -2.95
N GLN A 66 16.96 5.29 -3.29
CA GLN A 66 18.33 4.87 -3.61
C GLN A 66 19.07 4.27 -2.40
N SER A 67 18.82 4.75 -1.17
CA SER A 67 19.41 4.12 0.01
C SER A 67 18.82 2.74 0.25
N ILE A 68 17.50 2.58 0.11
CA ILE A 68 16.83 1.28 0.24
C ILE A 68 17.33 0.30 -0.84
N GLU A 69 17.44 0.74 -2.09
CA GLU A 69 17.99 -0.08 -3.18
C GLU A 69 19.43 -0.51 -2.92
N ARG A 70 20.27 0.37 -2.37
CA ARG A 70 21.66 0.06 -2.02
C ARG A 70 21.75 -0.90 -0.84
N GLU A 71 20.91 -0.73 0.17
CA GLU A 71 20.83 -1.65 1.31
C GLU A 71 20.38 -3.04 0.85
N GLN A 72 19.33 -3.13 0.04
CA GLN A 72 18.88 -4.40 -0.53
C GLN A 72 19.92 -5.04 -1.46
N ALA A 73 20.62 -4.24 -2.26
CA ALA A 73 21.70 -4.73 -3.12
C ALA A 73 22.88 -5.25 -2.29
N ALA A 74 23.23 -4.55 -1.20
CA ALA A 74 24.28 -4.97 -0.28
C ALA A 74 23.89 -6.27 0.45
N GLU A 75 22.64 -6.40 0.91
CA GLU A 75 22.14 -7.62 1.53
C GLU A 75 22.12 -8.81 0.55
N ARG A 76 21.68 -8.59 -0.69
CA ARG A 76 21.73 -9.61 -1.75
C ARG A 76 23.16 -10.01 -2.07
N ALA A 77 24.08 -9.05 -2.16
CA ALA A 77 25.50 -9.31 -2.40
C ALA A 77 26.11 -10.12 -1.24
N ALA A 78 25.82 -9.74 0.00
CA ALA A 78 26.26 -10.46 1.20
C ALA A 78 25.69 -11.88 1.22
N TYR A 79 24.41 -12.07 0.88
CA TYR A 79 23.79 -13.37 0.79
C TYR A 79 24.40 -14.23 -0.33
N ASN A 80 24.66 -13.65 -1.50
CA ASN A 80 25.27 -14.37 -2.63
C ASN A 80 26.70 -14.82 -2.33
N ALA A 81 27.44 -14.06 -1.52
CA ALA A 81 28.78 -14.40 -1.06
C ALA A 81 28.82 -15.58 -0.06
N LEU A 82 27.68 -15.96 0.55
CA LEU A 82 27.61 -17.10 1.45
C LEU A 82 27.83 -18.43 0.70
N THR A 83 28.47 -19.37 1.39
CA THR A 83 28.57 -20.74 0.90
C THR A 83 27.20 -21.42 0.89
N PRO A 84 26.98 -22.46 0.05
CA PRO A 84 25.73 -23.21 0.05
C PRO A 84 25.34 -23.73 1.44
N ALA A 85 26.31 -24.21 2.24
CA ALA A 85 26.07 -24.67 3.61
C ALA A 85 25.57 -23.54 4.53
N GLN A 86 26.16 -22.36 4.45
CA GLN A 86 25.73 -21.19 5.23
C GLN A 86 24.32 -20.72 4.83
N LYS A 87 23.96 -20.83 3.55
CA LYS A 87 22.60 -20.53 3.09
C LYS A 87 21.58 -21.50 3.66
N VAL A 88 21.93 -22.79 3.77
CA VAL A 88 21.07 -23.81 4.41
C VAL A 88 20.90 -23.53 5.90
N GLU A 89 21.98 -23.24 6.63
CA GLU A 89 21.90 -22.89 8.06
C GLU A 89 21.06 -21.64 8.30
N LYS A 90 21.21 -20.62 7.45
CA LYS A 90 20.37 -19.42 7.53
C LYS A 90 18.89 -19.73 7.25
N ALA A 91 18.61 -20.57 6.25
CA ALA A 91 17.25 -21.02 5.95
C ALA A 91 16.65 -21.84 7.11
N ARG A 92 17.48 -22.64 7.78
CA ARG A 92 17.08 -23.42 8.96
C ARG A 92 16.74 -22.52 10.13
N ALA A 93 17.60 -21.58 10.47
CA ALA A 93 17.36 -20.64 11.56
C ALA A 93 16.07 -19.84 11.34
N GLU A 94 15.82 -19.45 10.09
CA GLU A 94 14.61 -18.71 9.74
C GLU A 94 13.36 -19.60 9.79
N PHE A 95 13.47 -20.86 9.38
CA PHE A 95 12.39 -21.84 9.52
C PHE A 95 12.06 -22.15 10.98
N GLU A 96 13.06 -22.30 11.84
CA GLU A 96 12.87 -22.50 13.28
C GLU A 96 12.22 -21.27 13.95
N ARG A 97 12.48 -20.07 13.42
CA ARG A 97 11.91 -18.82 13.93
C ARG A 97 10.48 -18.58 13.48
N THR A 98 10.17 -18.88 12.22
CA THR A 98 8.90 -18.50 11.58
C THR A 98 7.91 -19.66 11.48
N HIS A 99 8.40 -20.90 11.54
CA HIS A 99 7.66 -22.12 11.23
C HIS A 99 7.00 -22.10 9.83
N ASP A 100 7.41 -21.19 8.94
CA ASP A 100 6.87 -21.07 7.60
C ASP A 100 7.56 -22.05 6.65
N ALA A 101 6.90 -23.19 6.45
CA ALA A 101 7.37 -24.24 5.55
C ALA A 101 7.46 -23.76 4.09
N GLY A 102 6.52 -22.95 3.64
CA GLY A 102 6.47 -22.46 2.26
C GLY A 102 7.65 -21.54 1.94
N PHE A 103 7.93 -20.61 2.85
CA PHE A 103 9.07 -19.72 2.75
C PHE A 103 10.41 -20.47 2.80
N CYS A 104 10.55 -21.44 3.71
CA CYS A 104 11.75 -22.27 3.80
C CYS A 104 12.01 -23.05 2.50
N LEU A 105 10.98 -23.68 1.93
CA LEU A 105 11.09 -24.42 0.67
C LEU A 105 11.47 -23.52 -0.50
N ALA A 106 10.94 -22.29 -0.56
CA ALA A 106 11.29 -21.30 -1.57
C ALA A 106 12.77 -20.91 -1.51
N ILE A 107 13.33 -20.71 -0.30
CA ILE A 107 14.76 -20.45 -0.13
C ILE A 107 15.59 -21.65 -0.60
N LEU A 108 15.22 -22.86 -0.18
CA LEU A 108 15.97 -24.09 -0.48
C LEU A 108 15.94 -24.46 -1.97
N ALA A 109 14.94 -24.01 -2.72
CA ALA A 109 14.87 -24.17 -4.17
C ALA A 109 16.02 -23.45 -4.91
N GLY A 110 16.53 -22.34 -4.35
CA GLY A 110 17.66 -21.59 -4.90
C GLY A 110 19.05 -22.09 -4.47
N ILE A 111 19.11 -23.12 -3.62
CA ILE A 111 20.37 -23.69 -3.10
C ILE A 111 20.71 -24.97 -3.88
N PRO A 112 21.98 -25.19 -4.28
CA PRO A 112 22.44 -26.41 -4.94
C PRO A 112 21.99 -27.68 -4.22
N SER A 113 21.61 -28.71 -4.99
CA SER A 113 21.00 -29.91 -4.42
C SER A 113 21.93 -30.77 -3.57
N ASP A 114 23.22 -30.65 -3.81
CA ASP A 114 24.32 -31.32 -3.12
C ASP A 114 24.78 -30.57 -1.85
N ALA A 115 24.18 -29.41 -1.55
CA ALA A 115 24.53 -28.65 -0.35
C ALA A 115 24.25 -29.47 0.92
N PRO A 116 25.20 -29.53 1.86
CA PRO A 116 25.04 -30.29 3.09
C PRO A 116 23.88 -29.74 3.93
N GLY A 117 23.11 -30.63 4.56
CA GLY A 117 21.95 -30.28 5.40
C GLY A 117 20.69 -29.87 4.61
N ARG A 118 20.78 -29.62 3.30
CA ARG A 118 19.63 -29.20 2.49
C ARG A 118 18.54 -30.27 2.42
N ALA A 119 18.92 -31.53 2.24
CA ALA A 119 17.97 -32.63 2.10
C ALA A 119 17.14 -32.83 3.39
N GLU A 120 17.81 -32.80 4.53
CA GLU A 120 17.19 -32.90 5.86
C GLU A 120 16.22 -31.72 6.10
N LEU A 121 16.64 -30.50 5.78
CA LEU A 121 15.78 -29.33 5.95
C LEU A 121 14.58 -29.34 4.98
N MET A 122 14.77 -29.78 3.73
CA MET A 122 13.67 -29.97 2.77
C MET A 122 12.64 -30.97 3.28
N GLU A 123 13.07 -32.08 3.89
CA GLU A 123 12.17 -33.08 4.44
C GLU A 123 11.42 -32.55 5.67
N ALA A 124 12.10 -31.85 6.56
CA ALA A 124 11.49 -31.20 7.72
C ALA A 124 10.43 -30.16 7.28
N ALA A 125 10.78 -29.30 6.32
CA ALA A 125 9.86 -28.29 5.79
C ALA A 125 8.66 -28.93 5.09
N ARG A 126 8.84 -29.99 4.28
CA ARG A 126 7.71 -30.72 3.68
C ARG A 126 6.81 -31.39 4.71
N THR A 127 7.40 -31.93 5.78
CA THR A 127 6.63 -32.55 6.86
C THR A 127 5.78 -31.49 7.55
N GLN A 128 6.35 -30.30 7.79
CA GLN A 128 5.59 -29.19 8.35
C GLN A 128 4.50 -28.71 7.38
N GLN A 129 4.81 -28.53 6.10
CA GLN A 129 3.82 -28.17 5.08
C GLN A 129 2.63 -29.13 5.08
N LYS A 130 2.88 -30.46 5.13
CA LYS A 130 1.80 -31.45 5.20
C LYS A 130 0.96 -31.32 6.47
N LYS A 131 1.57 -30.96 7.60
CA LYS A 131 0.83 -30.69 8.84
C LYS A 131 -0.03 -29.44 8.69
N ASP A 132 0.50 -28.39 8.07
CA ASP A 132 -0.21 -27.14 7.84
C ASP A 132 -1.38 -27.34 6.87
N GLU A 133 -1.15 -28.07 5.77
CA GLU A 133 -2.19 -28.48 4.81
C GLU A 133 -3.26 -29.37 5.47
N ALA A 134 -2.86 -30.30 6.33
CA ALA A 134 -3.80 -31.13 7.08
C ALA A 134 -4.59 -30.33 8.12
N ALA A 135 -3.96 -29.36 8.79
CA ALA A 135 -4.62 -28.45 9.72
C ALA A 135 -5.62 -27.54 8.97
N GLN A 136 -5.24 -27.03 7.81
CA GLN A 136 -6.12 -26.24 6.96
C GLN A 136 -7.30 -27.08 6.45
N ALA A 137 -7.05 -28.29 5.94
CA ALA A 137 -8.11 -29.19 5.50
C ALA A 137 -9.05 -29.58 6.65
N ALA A 138 -8.51 -29.75 7.87
CA ALA A 138 -9.32 -29.98 9.06
C ALA A 138 -10.18 -28.75 9.40
N MET A 139 -9.66 -27.53 9.28
CA MET A 139 -10.46 -26.30 9.43
C MET A 139 -11.54 -26.19 8.35
N GLU A 140 -11.23 -26.45 7.09
CA GLU A 140 -12.21 -26.40 5.99
C GLU A 140 -13.30 -27.48 6.12
N ALA A 141 -12.99 -28.60 6.76
CA ALA A 141 -13.94 -29.66 7.05
C ALA A 141 -14.80 -29.39 8.30
N MET A 142 -14.49 -28.37 9.10
CA MET A 142 -15.30 -28.02 10.26
C MET A 142 -16.65 -27.44 9.82
N THR A 143 -17.70 -27.79 10.56
CA THR A 143 -19.02 -27.19 10.33
C THR A 143 -19.03 -25.75 10.84
N PRO A 144 -19.91 -24.88 10.31
CA PRO A 144 -20.09 -23.53 10.84
C PRO A 144 -20.34 -23.47 12.36
N GLU A 145 -21.06 -24.46 12.90
CA GLU A 145 -21.32 -24.59 14.34
C GLU A 145 -20.03 -24.89 15.13
N GLN A 146 -19.14 -25.71 14.58
CA GLN A 146 -17.84 -26.01 15.18
C GLN A 146 -16.92 -24.79 15.15
N HIS A 147 -16.92 -24.02 14.06
CA HIS A 147 -16.21 -22.74 14.01
C HIS A 147 -16.74 -21.73 15.04
N LEU A 148 -18.06 -21.64 15.23
CA LEU A 148 -18.65 -20.79 16.27
C LEU A 148 -18.24 -21.22 17.69
N ALA A 149 -18.24 -22.52 17.98
CA ALA A 149 -17.81 -23.04 19.26
C ALA A 149 -16.31 -22.78 19.53
N ALA A 150 -15.47 -22.93 18.50
CA ALA A 150 -14.05 -22.63 18.58
C ALA A 150 -13.79 -21.12 18.77
N ALA A 151 -14.48 -20.27 18.01
CA ALA A 151 -14.43 -18.81 18.16
C ALA A 151 -14.83 -18.39 19.59
N ARG A 152 -15.90 -18.97 20.14
CA ARG A 152 -16.33 -18.69 21.52
C ARG A 152 -15.24 -19.05 22.52
N THR A 153 -14.65 -20.23 22.36
CA THR A 153 -13.56 -20.70 23.24
C THR A 153 -12.34 -19.78 23.15
N ALA A 154 -12.00 -19.28 21.95
CA ALA A 154 -10.90 -18.34 21.76
C ALA A 154 -11.21 -16.97 22.41
N LEU A 155 -12.44 -16.47 22.25
CA LEU A 155 -12.89 -15.22 22.85
C LEU A 155 -12.85 -15.27 24.38
N ASP A 156 -13.26 -16.40 24.97
CA ASP A 156 -13.23 -16.60 26.43
C ASP A 156 -11.79 -16.65 26.98
N LYS A 157 -10.80 -17.01 26.15
CA LYS A 157 -9.37 -16.95 26.46
C LYS A 157 -8.74 -15.57 26.21
N GLY A 158 -9.48 -14.62 25.61
CA GLY A 158 -8.95 -13.33 25.18
C GLY A 158 -8.04 -13.41 23.96
N ASP A 159 -8.11 -14.50 23.19
CA ASP A 159 -7.34 -14.67 21.95
C ASP A 159 -8.17 -14.16 20.76
N PHE A 160 -8.16 -12.83 20.60
CA PHE A 160 -8.91 -12.14 19.55
C PHE A 160 -8.50 -12.55 18.12
N PRO A 161 -7.20 -12.68 17.77
CA PRO A 161 -6.79 -13.15 16.45
C PRO A 161 -7.37 -14.52 16.10
N THR A 162 -7.31 -15.48 17.02
CA THR A 162 -7.86 -16.82 16.81
C THR A 162 -9.39 -16.80 16.72
N CYS A 163 -10.07 -16.01 17.56
CA CYS A 163 -11.52 -15.83 17.49
C CYS A 163 -11.95 -15.32 16.11
N ARG A 164 -11.31 -14.26 15.63
CA ARG A 164 -11.59 -13.65 14.33
C ARG A 164 -11.30 -14.60 13.17
N GLY A 165 -10.23 -15.39 13.28
CA GLY A 165 -9.89 -16.44 12.33
C GLY A 165 -11.02 -17.46 12.17
N HIS A 166 -11.62 -17.94 13.26
CA HIS A 166 -12.75 -18.86 13.18
C HIS A 166 -14.04 -18.21 12.68
N LEU A 167 -14.34 -16.97 13.09
CA LEU A 167 -15.52 -16.23 12.64
C LEU A 167 -15.53 -15.97 11.12
N PHE A 168 -14.36 -15.90 10.49
CA PHE A 168 -14.24 -15.75 9.03
C PHE A 168 -14.90 -16.90 8.25
N TYR A 169 -14.87 -18.12 8.78
CA TYR A 169 -15.41 -19.32 8.12
C TYR A 169 -16.90 -19.56 8.42
N VAL A 170 -17.52 -18.73 9.27
CA VAL A 170 -18.92 -18.86 9.64
C VAL A 170 -19.79 -17.97 8.72
N PRO A 171 -20.80 -18.53 8.02
CA PRO A 171 -21.79 -17.71 7.31
C PRO A 171 -22.46 -16.72 8.25
N LYS A 172 -22.69 -15.48 7.80
CA LYS A 172 -23.23 -14.41 8.66
C LYS A 172 -24.64 -14.71 9.15
N GLU A 173 -25.38 -15.49 8.37
CA GLU A 173 -26.74 -15.94 8.65
C GLU A 173 -26.80 -17.00 9.77
N THR A 174 -25.64 -17.54 10.18
CA THR A 174 -25.59 -18.56 11.23
C THR A 174 -26.02 -17.96 12.57
N PRO A 175 -27.02 -18.55 13.26
CA PRO A 175 -27.50 -18.05 14.53
C PRO A 175 -26.37 -17.84 15.54
N GLY A 176 -26.33 -16.66 16.17
CA GLY A 176 -25.32 -16.31 17.18
C GLY A 176 -23.99 -15.78 16.63
N CYS A 177 -23.76 -15.81 15.32
CA CYS A 177 -22.54 -15.28 14.70
C CYS A 177 -22.41 -13.75 14.89
N GLU A 178 -23.47 -13.00 14.61
CA GLU A 178 -23.45 -11.54 14.80
C GLU A 178 -23.29 -11.14 16.27
N ALA A 179 -23.94 -11.86 17.19
CA ALA A 179 -23.81 -11.62 18.62
C ALA A 179 -22.37 -11.87 19.09
N LEU A 180 -21.72 -12.93 18.59
CA LEU A 180 -20.34 -13.26 18.94
C LEU A 180 -19.34 -12.26 18.35
N MET A 181 -19.55 -11.78 17.12
CA MET A 181 -18.75 -10.68 16.54
C MET A 181 -18.87 -9.38 17.34
N ALA A 182 -20.08 -9.04 17.81
CA ALA A 182 -20.29 -7.86 18.64
C ALA A 182 -19.61 -8.00 20.01
N GLU A 183 -19.66 -9.20 20.61
CA GLU A 183 -18.98 -9.49 21.87
C GLU A 183 -17.45 -9.44 21.73
N GLU A 184 -16.91 -9.94 20.62
CA GLU A 184 -15.48 -9.88 20.30
C GLU A 184 -14.97 -8.44 20.24
N ARG A 185 -15.61 -7.58 19.47
CA ARG A 185 -15.26 -6.16 19.39
C ARG A 185 -15.35 -5.47 20.74
N ALA A 186 -16.43 -5.69 21.50
CA ALA A 186 -16.59 -5.06 22.81
C ALA A 186 -15.50 -5.48 23.80
N LYS A 187 -15.07 -6.75 23.77
CA LYS A 187 -13.99 -7.26 24.62
C LYS A 187 -12.61 -6.76 24.16
N GLU A 188 -12.37 -6.64 22.86
CA GLU A 188 -11.13 -6.07 22.31
C GLU A 188 -11.01 -4.58 22.66
N ASP A 189 -12.07 -3.79 22.42
CA ASP A 189 -12.12 -2.36 22.77
C ASP A 189 -11.89 -2.15 24.28
N ALA A 190 -12.49 -3.00 25.13
CA ALA A 190 -12.28 -2.94 26.57
C ALA A 190 -10.84 -3.30 26.97
N ALA A 191 -10.21 -4.27 26.28
CA ALA A 191 -8.83 -4.64 26.50
C ALA A 191 -7.86 -3.54 26.06
N GLU A 192 -8.11 -2.89 24.91
CA GLU A 192 -7.33 -1.75 24.43
C GLU A 192 -7.45 -0.54 25.36
N ALA A 193 -8.67 -0.24 25.82
CA ALA A 193 -8.91 0.84 26.79
C ALA A 193 -8.19 0.59 28.13
N ALA A 194 -8.12 -0.66 28.58
CA ALA A 194 -7.37 -1.04 29.78
C ALA A 194 -5.84 -0.99 29.58
N ALA A 195 -5.35 -1.27 28.36
CA ALA A 195 -3.94 -1.21 28.03
C ALA A 195 -3.43 0.24 27.86
N GLY A 196 -4.23 1.14 27.29
CA GLY A 196 -3.90 2.56 27.09
C GLY A 196 -3.92 3.44 28.35
N GLN A 197 -4.36 2.89 29.49
CA GLN A 197 -4.37 3.57 30.80
C GLN A 197 -3.13 3.25 31.67
N ARG A 198 -2.14 2.52 31.13
CA ARG A 198 -0.85 2.24 31.78
C ARG A 198 0.28 3.07 31.20
#